data_AF-A0A3M2DFA9-F1
#
_entry.id   AF-A0A3M2DFA9-F1
#
_cell.length_a   1.000
_cell.length_b   1.000
_cell.length_c   1.000
_cell.angle_alpha   90.00
_cell.angle_beta   90.00
_cell.angle_gamma   90.00
#
_symmetry.space_group_name_H-M   'P 1'
#
loop_
_entity.id
_entity.type
_entity.pdbx_description
1 polymer ?
#
loop_
_entity_poly.entity_id
_entity_poly.type
_entity_poly.pdbx_seq_one_letter_code
_entity_poly.pdbx_strand_id
1 'polypeptide(L)'
;MNRDQHSESPSPHFFAPGSLWSLVQARVQAAHRRGILQPIPTEYEFVSDKGVLFLVRIVTSLARKEAVGQSTGRDDRVSGVSQNPFLPYDPELFVADVTSTHVCLLNKFNVIDGHILLVTREYEDQETPLSRQDFEALWRCMVEFDGLGFYNAGPVAGASQRHRHMQMVPLPLAPKGPKIPIEPVLAEAKFHGQFGGAPAFPFRHVLCRIAPLEHRTPAEQAVELHTCYQAMCQEAGVKCFGDTGQLSPYNLLITRQEMLLVPRSKECFRDISINSLGFAGAFLVKDREQLELVKQYGPMSLLREVGVPW
;
A
#
# COMPACT_ATOMS: atom_id res chain seq x y z
N MET A 1 45.11 2.53 -33.91
CA MET A 1 44.41 1.46 -33.17
C MET A 1 44.05 2.01 -31.79
N ASN A 2 42.89 2.66 -31.67
CA ASN A 2 42.30 2.99 -30.37
C ASN A 2 41.30 1.89 -30.08
N ARG A 3 41.56 1.06 -29.07
CA ARG A 3 40.58 0.13 -28.52
C ARG A 3 39.87 0.83 -27.38
N ASP A 4 38.60 1.10 -27.65
CA ASP A 4 37.45 1.16 -26.76
C ASP A 4 37.75 0.90 -25.28
N GLN A 5 37.65 1.97 -24.48
CA GLN A 5 37.31 1.87 -23.07
C GLN A 5 35.81 1.63 -22.99
N HIS A 6 35.40 0.37 -22.85
CA HIS A 6 34.08 0.05 -22.34
C HIS A 6 34.01 0.54 -20.89
N SER A 7 33.26 1.63 -20.67
CA SER A 7 32.80 1.97 -19.33
C SER A 7 31.85 0.87 -18.90
N GLU A 8 32.31 -0.03 -18.03
CA GLU A 8 31.43 -0.92 -17.28
C GLU A 8 30.45 -0.02 -16.51
N SER A 9 29.18 -0.04 -16.92
CA SER A 9 28.09 0.51 -16.14
C SER A 9 28.13 -0.14 -14.75
N PRO A 10 28.15 0.63 -13.65
CA PRO A 10 28.25 0.05 -12.32
C PRO A 10 27.09 -0.93 -12.12
N SER A 11 27.43 -2.16 -11.74
CA SER A 11 26.44 -3.16 -11.33
C SER A 11 25.48 -2.50 -10.34
N PRO A 12 24.15 -2.64 -10.49
CA PRO A 12 23.21 -2.01 -9.57
C PRO A 12 23.47 -2.56 -8.16
N HIS A 13 23.97 -1.70 -7.28
CA HIS A 13 24.18 -2.04 -5.88
C HIS A 13 22.84 -1.95 -5.16
N PHE A 14 22.10 -3.06 -5.10
CA PHE A 14 20.93 -3.17 -4.24
C PHE A 14 21.32 -2.97 -2.78
N PHE A 15 20.38 -2.54 -1.92
CA PHE A 15 20.68 -2.38 -0.50
C PHE A 15 21.21 -3.68 0.14
N ALA A 16 22.13 -3.54 1.09
CA ALA A 16 22.69 -4.68 1.82
C ALA A 16 21.65 -5.26 2.80
N PRO A 17 21.56 -6.59 2.98
CA PRO A 17 20.67 -7.18 3.97
C PRO A 17 20.85 -6.58 5.38
N GLY A 18 19.74 -6.29 6.05
CA GLY A 18 19.70 -5.66 7.38
C GLY A 18 19.96 -4.15 7.40
N SER A 19 20.04 -3.48 6.24
CA SER A 19 20.33 -2.04 6.15
C SER A 19 19.13 -1.17 5.79
N LEU A 20 18.04 -1.71 5.25
CA LEU A 20 16.98 -0.90 4.64
C LEU A 20 16.32 0.03 5.65
N TRP A 21 16.02 -0.44 6.86
CA TRP A 21 15.35 0.40 7.86
C TRP A 21 16.20 1.62 8.25
N SER A 22 17.50 1.44 8.44
CA SER A 22 18.44 2.53 8.71
C SER A 22 18.51 3.52 7.55
N LEU A 23 18.47 3.02 6.30
CA LEU A 23 18.41 3.87 5.11
C LEU A 23 17.12 4.69 5.05
N VAL A 24 15.96 4.07 5.35
CA VAL A 24 14.67 4.76 5.45
C VAL A 24 14.73 5.86 6.50
N GLN A 25 15.21 5.56 7.71
CA GLN A 25 15.32 6.56 8.78
C GLN A 25 16.25 7.72 8.42
N ALA A 26 17.43 7.43 7.85
CA ALA A 26 18.36 8.46 7.42
C ALA A 26 17.76 9.35 6.31
N ARG A 27 17.06 8.74 5.36
CA ARG A 27 16.40 9.44 4.26
C ARG A 27 15.24 10.30 4.75
N VAL A 28 14.43 9.81 5.69
CA VAL A 28 13.34 10.58 6.33
C VAL A 28 13.91 11.83 6.99
N GLN A 29 14.96 11.69 7.81
CA GLN A 29 15.59 12.83 8.48
C GLN A 29 16.18 13.84 7.48
N ALA A 30 16.83 13.37 6.41
CA ALA A 30 17.39 14.24 5.39
C ALA A 30 16.31 15.02 4.62
N ALA A 31 15.27 14.31 4.16
CA ALA A 31 14.16 14.91 3.41
C ALA A 31 13.35 15.90 4.26
N HIS A 32 13.19 15.64 5.56
CA HIS A 32 12.61 16.59 6.50
C HIS A 32 13.44 17.86 6.65
N ARG A 33 14.75 17.73 6.89
CA ARG A 33 15.66 18.90 7.04
C ARG A 33 15.65 19.79 5.80
N ARG A 34 15.40 19.21 4.62
CA ARG A 34 15.33 19.91 3.34
C ARG A 34 13.92 20.40 2.97
N GLY A 35 12.90 20.10 3.80
CA GLY A 35 11.50 20.47 3.53
C GLY A 35 10.86 19.74 2.34
N ILE A 36 11.48 18.64 1.88
CA ILE A 36 10.98 17.85 0.75
C ILE A 36 9.88 16.88 1.19
N LEU A 37 10.07 16.24 2.34
CA LEU A 37 9.07 15.38 2.94
C LEU A 37 8.00 16.24 3.61
N GLN A 38 6.74 16.02 3.28
CA GLN A 38 5.60 16.82 3.69
C GLN A 38 4.55 15.93 4.37
N PRO A 39 4.79 15.46 5.61
CA PRO A 39 3.83 14.62 6.29
C PRO A 39 2.51 15.34 6.50
N ILE A 40 1.43 14.57 6.49
CA ILE A 40 0.08 15.06 6.76
C ILE A 40 -0.18 14.91 8.26
N PRO A 41 -0.17 16.01 9.05
CA PRO A 41 -0.43 15.93 10.48
C PRO A 41 -1.87 15.48 10.75
N THR A 42 -1.99 14.44 11.57
CA THR A 42 -3.28 13.85 11.95
C THR A 42 -3.42 13.74 13.46
N GLU A 43 -4.64 13.95 13.94
CA GLU A 43 -5.10 13.43 15.24
C GLU A 43 -5.72 12.05 15.01
N TYR A 44 -6.03 11.30 16.07
CA TYR A 44 -6.72 10.03 15.91
C TYR A 44 -7.76 9.78 17.01
N GLU A 45 -8.76 8.97 16.66
CA GLU A 45 -9.71 8.35 17.60
C GLU A 45 -9.85 6.86 17.30
N PHE A 46 -10.32 6.11 18.29
CA PHE A 46 -10.67 4.70 18.12
C PHE A 46 -12.17 4.53 18.01
N VAL A 47 -12.60 3.69 17.08
CA VAL A 47 -14.01 3.32 16.87
C VAL A 47 -14.13 1.81 16.93
N SER A 48 -14.89 1.29 17.88
CA SER A 48 -15.12 -0.16 18.01
C SER A 48 -16.30 -0.59 17.13
N ASP A 49 -16.10 -1.60 16.29
CA ASP A 49 -17.17 -2.19 15.49
C ASP A 49 -16.90 -3.67 15.19
N LYS A 50 -17.92 -4.51 15.37
CA LYS A 50 -17.88 -5.99 15.25
C LYS A 50 -16.61 -6.66 15.81
N GLY A 51 -16.16 -6.23 17.00
CA GLY A 51 -15.00 -6.82 17.67
C GLY A 51 -13.63 -6.29 17.21
N VAL A 52 -13.60 -5.34 16.27
CA VAL A 52 -12.38 -4.65 15.83
C VAL A 52 -12.32 -3.25 16.46
N LEU A 53 -11.14 -2.89 16.96
CA LEU A 53 -10.84 -1.53 17.43
C LEU A 53 -10.20 -0.74 16.29
N PHE A 54 -11.02 -0.10 15.46
CA PHE A 54 -10.54 0.65 14.29
C PHE A 54 -9.82 1.92 14.71
N LEU A 55 -8.70 2.23 14.03
CA LEU A 55 -8.02 3.51 14.13
C LEU A 55 -8.60 4.46 13.09
N VAL A 56 -9.06 5.64 13.50
CA VAL A 56 -9.52 6.69 12.58
C VAL A 56 -8.61 7.91 12.75
N ARG A 57 -7.75 8.16 11.77
CA ARG A 57 -6.90 9.35 11.70
C ARG A 57 -7.64 10.50 11.04
N ILE A 58 -7.48 11.70 11.57
CA ILE A 58 -8.25 12.88 11.17
C ILE A 58 -7.26 13.96 10.76
N VAL A 59 -7.35 14.42 9.51
CA VAL A 59 -6.48 15.48 9.01
C VAL A 59 -6.74 16.78 9.78
N THR A 60 -5.68 17.33 10.37
CA THR A 60 -5.77 18.56 11.15
C THR A 60 -6.20 19.74 10.27
N SER A 61 -6.85 20.73 10.87
CA SER A 61 -7.31 21.93 10.16
C SER A 61 -6.16 22.77 9.59
N LEU A 62 -4.95 22.66 10.16
CA LEU A 62 -3.75 23.32 9.67
C LEU A 62 -3.34 22.78 8.29
N ALA A 63 -3.26 21.44 8.14
CA ALA A 63 -2.96 20.80 6.85
C ALA A 63 -4.01 21.12 5.77
N ARG A 64 -5.29 21.24 6.16
CA ARG A 64 -6.36 21.66 5.24
C ARG A 64 -6.18 23.09 4.74
N LYS A 65 -5.79 24.02 5.63
CA LYS A 65 -5.54 25.43 5.26
C LYS A 65 -4.29 25.57 4.39
N GLU A 66 -3.27 24.74 4.58
CA GLU A 66 -2.09 24.70 3.71
C GLU A 66 -2.44 24.16 2.31
N ALA A 67 -3.26 23.12 2.21
CA ALA A 67 -3.77 22.63 0.93
C ALA A 67 -4.62 23.70 0.18
N VAL A 68 -5.45 24.45 0.92
CA VAL A 68 -6.25 25.55 0.36
C VAL A 68 -5.39 26.79 0.05
N GLY A 69 -4.39 27.12 0.87
CA GLY A 69 -3.46 28.22 0.64
C GLY A 69 -2.52 27.98 -0.55
N GLN A 70 -2.05 26.75 -0.73
CA GLN A 70 -1.28 26.32 -1.92
C GLN A 70 -2.15 26.27 -3.19
N SER A 71 -3.46 26.08 -3.06
CA SER A 71 -4.39 26.16 -4.21
C SER A 71 -4.60 27.58 -4.75
N THR A 72 -3.99 28.61 -4.13
CA THR A 72 -3.92 29.98 -4.69
C THR A 72 -2.58 30.30 -5.38
N GLY A 73 -1.70 29.30 -5.53
CA GLY A 73 -0.33 29.51 -6.03
C GLY A 73 0.31 28.30 -6.71
N ARG A 74 -0.40 27.66 -7.64
CA ARG A 74 0.09 26.98 -8.86
C ARG A 74 -1.04 26.11 -9.40
N ASP A 75 -1.71 26.67 -10.38
CA ASP A 75 -2.72 26.01 -11.18
C ASP A 75 -2.01 25.01 -12.12
N ASP A 76 -1.63 23.83 -11.61
CA ASP A 76 -1.20 22.70 -12.44
C ASP A 76 -2.37 22.11 -13.27
N ARG A 77 -3.53 22.78 -13.28
CA ARG A 77 -4.67 22.48 -14.15
C ARG A 77 -4.57 23.12 -15.54
N VAL A 78 -3.51 23.87 -15.84
CA VAL A 78 -3.31 24.53 -17.15
C VAL A 78 -2.73 23.58 -18.21
N SER A 79 -2.22 22.41 -17.85
CA SER A 79 -1.88 21.34 -18.80
C SER A 79 -2.53 20.04 -18.30
N GLY A 80 -3.53 19.52 -19.00
CA GLY A 80 -4.31 18.32 -18.62
C GLY A 80 -3.54 16.98 -18.57
N VAL A 81 -2.27 17.00 -18.21
CA VAL A 81 -1.41 15.85 -17.95
C VAL A 81 -0.92 15.96 -16.52
N SER A 82 -1.51 15.19 -15.61
CA SER A 82 -0.92 14.94 -14.29
C SER A 82 0.49 14.40 -14.50
N GLN A 83 1.52 15.16 -14.17
CA GLN A 83 2.90 14.72 -14.31
C GLN A 83 3.14 13.50 -13.42
N ASN A 84 3.76 12.45 -13.98
CA ASN A 84 4.08 11.24 -13.22
C ASN A 84 5.15 11.55 -12.16
N PRO A 85 4.85 11.47 -10.85
CA PRO A 85 5.80 11.82 -9.79
C PRO A 85 6.95 10.82 -9.63
N PHE A 86 6.89 9.70 -10.34
CA PHE A 86 7.89 8.64 -10.28
C PHE A 86 8.85 8.63 -11.47
N LEU A 87 8.60 9.45 -12.50
CA LEU A 87 9.43 9.53 -13.71
C LEU A 87 9.66 10.98 -14.17
N PRO A 88 10.87 11.55 -13.96
CA PRO A 88 11.87 11.08 -13.00
C PRO A 88 11.37 11.26 -11.55
N TYR A 89 11.70 10.33 -10.67
CA TYR A 89 11.44 10.50 -9.23
C TYR A 89 12.38 11.55 -8.61
N ASP A 90 11.95 12.15 -7.51
CA ASP A 90 12.77 13.08 -6.72
C ASP A 90 13.93 12.34 -6.05
N PRO A 91 15.21 12.66 -6.35
CA PRO A 91 16.37 12.01 -5.74
C PRO A 91 16.44 12.22 -4.22
N GLU A 92 15.75 13.24 -3.69
CA GLU A 92 15.63 13.51 -2.26
C GLU A 92 14.68 12.54 -1.55
N LEU A 93 13.79 11.86 -2.28
CA LEU A 93 12.89 10.82 -1.77
C LEU A 93 13.43 9.41 -2.01
N PHE A 94 14.46 9.24 -2.83
CA PHE A 94 15.07 7.94 -3.13
C PHE A 94 15.73 7.32 -1.89
N VAL A 95 15.33 6.12 -1.51
CA VAL A 95 15.92 5.37 -0.39
C VAL A 95 17.00 4.42 -0.90
N ALA A 96 16.66 3.54 -1.85
CA ALA A 96 17.56 2.51 -2.35
C ALA A 96 17.03 1.84 -3.64
N ASP A 97 17.95 1.22 -4.38
CA ASP A 97 17.61 0.22 -5.39
C ASP A 97 17.21 -1.09 -4.70
N VAL A 98 16.04 -1.63 -5.02
CA VAL A 98 15.50 -2.85 -4.38
C VAL A 98 15.82 -4.08 -5.23
N THR A 99 15.50 -3.99 -6.51
CA THR A 99 15.81 -4.98 -7.54
C THR A 99 16.18 -4.25 -8.84
N SER A 100 16.49 -5.00 -9.90
CA SER A 100 16.67 -4.42 -11.23
C SER A 100 15.39 -3.76 -11.77
N THR A 101 14.21 -4.09 -11.25
CA THR A 101 12.92 -3.56 -11.72
C THR A 101 12.30 -2.53 -10.79
N HIS A 102 12.69 -2.49 -9.50
CA HIS A 102 12.05 -1.62 -8.50
C HIS A 102 13.03 -0.73 -7.74
N VAL A 103 12.57 0.48 -7.44
CA VAL A 103 13.21 1.43 -6.51
C VAL A 103 12.34 1.63 -5.27
N CYS A 104 12.98 1.91 -4.15
CA CYS A 104 12.32 2.28 -2.91
C CYS A 104 12.37 3.80 -2.74
N LEU A 105 11.20 4.43 -2.64
CA LEU A 105 11.04 5.87 -2.43
C LEU A 105 10.30 6.12 -1.10
N LEU A 106 10.54 7.26 -0.46
CA LEU A 106 9.65 7.74 0.58
C LEU A 106 8.35 8.26 -0.03
N ASN A 107 7.22 7.99 0.63
CA ASN A 107 5.99 8.70 0.31
C ASN A 107 6.09 10.16 0.76
N LYS A 108 6.10 11.09 -0.20
CA LYS A 108 6.22 12.53 0.05
C LYS A 108 5.16 13.07 1.02
N PHE A 109 3.93 12.57 0.92
CA PHE A 109 2.77 13.03 1.68
C PHE A 109 2.30 11.97 2.67
N ASN A 110 3.21 11.54 3.55
CA ASN A 110 2.97 10.42 4.45
C ASN A 110 2.11 10.80 5.67
N VAL A 111 1.23 9.89 6.09
CA VAL A 111 0.55 9.95 7.40
C VAL A 111 1.29 9.10 8.44
N ILE A 112 2.01 8.07 7.99
CA ILE A 112 2.76 7.13 8.82
C ILE A 112 4.25 7.34 8.49
N ASP A 113 5.07 7.57 9.51
CA ASP A 113 6.52 7.73 9.34
C ASP A 113 7.14 6.43 8.82
N GLY A 114 8.10 6.54 7.91
CA GLY A 114 8.71 5.38 7.25
C GLY A 114 7.80 4.71 6.22
N HIS A 115 6.72 5.35 5.76
CA HIS A 115 5.92 4.89 4.63
C HIS A 115 6.75 4.93 3.34
N ILE A 116 7.04 3.76 2.79
CA ILE A 116 7.80 3.59 1.55
C ILE A 116 6.90 3.15 0.38
N LEU A 117 7.31 3.54 -0.82
CA LEU A 117 6.76 3.15 -2.10
C LEU A 117 7.78 2.29 -2.85
N LEU A 118 7.35 1.13 -3.34
CA LEU A 118 8.13 0.24 -4.18
C LEU A 118 7.63 0.42 -5.61
N VAL A 119 8.37 1.22 -6.37
CA VAL A 119 7.92 1.72 -7.67
C VAL A 119 8.71 1.04 -8.78
N THR A 120 8.03 0.64 -9.86
CA THR A 120 8.72 0.09 -11.04
C THR A 120 9.61 1.17 -11.68
N ARG A 121 10.79 0.79 -12.16
CA ARG A 121 11.70 1.72 -12.85
C ARG A 121 11.12 2.23 -14.15
N GLU A 122 10.53 1.32 -14.92
CA GLU A 122 9.79 1.65 -16.13
C GLU A 122 8.32 1.87 -15.79
N TYR A 123 7.62 2.65 -16.62
CA TYR A 123 6.18 2.82 -16.47
C TYR A 123 5.49 1.47 -16.71
N GLU A 124 4.82 0.99 -15.66
CA GLU A 124 3.83 -0.08 -15.74
C GLU A 124 2.52 0.48 -15.18
N ASP A 125 1.39 0.02 -15.70
CA ASP A 125 0.10 0.57 -15.29
C ASP A 125 -0.39 -0.06 -13.96
N GLN A 126 -0.90 0.76 -13.04
CA GLN A 126 -1.48 0.35 -11.76
C GLN A 126 -2.73 -0.54 -11.92
N GLU A 127 -3.34 -0.58 -13.10
CA GLU A 127 -4.49 -1.44 -13.44
C GLU A 127 -4.08 -2.76 -14.13
N THR A 128 -2.80 -3.16 -14.01
CA THR A 128 -2.33 -4.46 -14.49
C THR A 128 -2.00 -5.42 -13.33
N PRO A 129 -2.13 -6.76 -13.50
CA PRO A 129 -1.89 -7.71 -12.43
C PRO A 129 -0.46 -7.68 -11.90
N LEU A 130 -0.29 -7.79 -10.56
CA LEU A 130 1.03 -7.88 -9.94
C LEU A 130 1.82 -9.05 -10.53
N SER A 131 3.08 -8.79 -10.83
CA SER A 131 4.06 -9.74 -11.34
C SER A 131 4.83 -10.39 -10.20
N ARG A 132 5.58 -11.45 -10.54
CA ARG A 132 6.58 -12.02 -9.62
C ARG A 132 7.61 -10.99 -9.15
N GLN A 133 7.97 -10.01 -10.00
CA GLN A 133 8.97 -9.00 -9.64
C GLN A 133 8.46 -8.04 -8.55
N ASP A 134 7.16 -7.73 -8.55
CA ASP A 134 6.53 -6.92 -7.49
C ASP A 134 6.65 -7.62 -6.14
N PHE A 135 6.30 -8.91 -6.09
CA PHE A 135 6.42 -9.72 -4.87
C PHE A 135 7.88 -9.86 -4.41
N GLU A 136 8.84 -9.99 -5.34
CA GLU A 136 10.25 -10.04 -4.99
C GLU A 136 10.73 -8.72 -4.36
N ALA A 137 10.38 -7.59 -4.96
CA ALA A 137 10.74 -6.28 -4.44
C ALA A 137 10.12 -6.03 -3.05
N LEU A 138 8.82 -6.33 -2.90
CA LEU A 138 8.15 -6.23 -1.63
C LEU A 138 8.77 -7.12 -0.58
N TRP A 139 8.95 -8.41 -0.89
CA TRP A 139 9.42 -9.36 0.11
C TRP A 139 10.85 -9.09 0.57
N ARG A 140 11.72 -8.59 -0.33
CA ARG A 140 13.06 -8.07 0.03
C ARG A 140 12.99 -6.94 1.06
N CYS A 141 11.96 -6.09 1.01
CA CYS A 141 11.77 -5.03 2.01
C CYS A 141 11.13 -5.57 3.28
N MET A 142 10.16 -6.49 3.14
CA MET A 142 9.46 -7.09 4.26
C MET A 142 10.36 -7.90 5.17
N VAL A 143 11.49 -8.46 4.71
CA VAL A 143 12.45 -9.14 5.59
C VAL A 143 13.28 -8.18 6.46
N GLU A 144 13.39 -6.91 6.07
CA GLU A 144 14.25 -5.93 6.72
C GLU A 144 13.63 -5.33 7.98
N PHE A 145 12.31 -5.11 7.97
CA PHE A 145 11.56 -4.64 9.14
C PHE A 145 10.12 -5.15 9.12
N ASP A 146 9.48 -5.16 10.29
CA ASP A 146 8.10 -5.60 10.43
C ASP A 146 7.15 -4.54 9.87
N GLY A 147 6.31 -4.93 8.91
CA GLY A 147 5.50 -3.99 8.16
C GLY A 147 4.33 -4.64 7.44
N LEU A 148 3.39 -3.79 7.05
CA LEU A 148 2.25 -4.14 6.22
C LEU A 148 2.52 -3.66 4.80
N GLY A 149 2.71 -4.60 3.88
CA GLY A 149 2.71 -4.33 2.45
C GLY A 149 1.29 -4.25 1.91
N PHE A 150 1.06 -3.42 0.90
CA PHE A 150 -0.24 -3.34 0.24
C PHE A 150 -0.18 -2.80 -1.19
N TYR A 151 -1.22 -3.13 -1.95
CA TYR A 151 -1.44 -2.67 -3.32
C TYR A 151 -2.90 -2.26 -3.53
N ASN A 152 -3.09 -1.13 -4.22
CA ASN A 152 -4.40 -0.65 -4.66
C ASN A 152 -4.46 -0.80 -6.19
N ALA A 153 -5.20 -1.78 -6.69
CA ALA A 153 -5.30 -2.04 -8.13
C ALA A 153 -6.29 -1.04 -8.78
N GLY A 154 -5.77 0.10 -9.21
CA GLY A 154 -6.53 1.14 -9.90
C GLY A 154 -7.26 2.14 -8.99
N PRO A 155 -7.87 3.18 -9.59
CA PRO A 155 -8.49 4.29 -8.86
C PRO A 155 -9.67 3.83 -7.97
N VAL A 156 -10.45 2.84 -8.43
CA VAL A 156 -11.55 2.26 -7.63
C VAL A 156 -11.06 1.57 -6.35
N ALA A 157 -9.81 1.11 -6.33
CA ALA A 157 -9.18 0.55 -5.14
C ALA A 157 -8.50 1.60 -4.23
N GLY A 158 -8.59 2.89 -4.58
CA GLY A 158 -7.95 3.99 -3.85
C GLY A 158 -6.51 4.27 -4.27
N ALA A 159 -6.12 3.93 -5.51
CA ALA A 159 -4.83 4.34 -6.05
C ALA A 159 -4.87 5.80 -6.53
N SER A 160 -3.90 6.61 -6.11
CA SER A 160 -3.78 8.02 -6.52
C SER A 160 -2.84 8.24 -7.71
N GLN A 161 -2.03 7.24 -8.06
CA GLN A 161 -1.07 7.28 -9.16
C GLN A 161 -1.28 6.10 -10.10
N ARG A 162 -1.10 6.34 -11.40
CA ARG A 162 -1.23 5.31 -12.45
C ARG A 162 0.05 4.50 -12.66
N HIS A 163 1.21 5.04 -12.32
CA HIS A 163 2.45 4.27 -12.39
C HIS A 163 2.47 3.26 -11.24
N ARG A 164 2.62 1.99 -11.60
CA ARG A 164 2.74 0.82 -10.73
C ARG A 164 3.63 1.05 -9.52
N HIS A 165 3.02 0.92 -8.35
CA HIS A 165 3.71 0.94 -7.07
C HIS A 165 2.99 0.08 -6.02
N MET A 166 3.77 -0.69 -5.27
CA MET A 166 3.35 -1.25 -3.99
C MET A 166 3.74 -0.29 -2.86
N GLN A 167 3.05 -0.40 -1.73
CA GLN A 167 3.27 0.45 -0.57
C GLN A 167 3.61 -0.43 0.63
N MET A 168 4.44 0.08 1.54
CA MET A 168 4.72 -0.60 2.80
C MET A 168 4.83 0.43 3.92
N VAL A 169 4.15 0.13 5.03
CA VAL A 169 4.19 0.93 6.26
C VAL A 169 4.73 0.09 7.41
N PRO A 170 5.51 0.67 8.33
CA PRO A 170 5.98 -0.06 9.51
C PRO A 170 4.80 -0.41 10.42
N LEU A 171 4.92 -1.54 11.10
CA LEU A 171 3.99 -1.95 12.15
C LEU A 171 4.55 -1.59 13.54
N PRO A 172 3.69 -1.30 14.53
CA PRO A 172 2.21 -1.36 14.49
C PRO A 172 1.56 -0.14 13.80
N LEU A 173 0.35 -0.32 13.23
CA LEU A 173 -0.43 0.77 12.62
C LEU A 173 -1.02 1.74 13.65
N ALA A 174 -1.32 1.22 14.85
CA ALA A 174 -1.98 1.94 15.92
C ALA A 174 -1.12 1.95 17.20
N PRO A 175 -1.22 3.00 18.02
CA PRO A 175 -0.46 3.11 19.28
C PRO A 175 -0.98 2.15 20.38
N LYS A 176 -2.16 1.56 20.19
CA LYS A 176 -2.80 0.63 21.13
C LYS A 176 -3.53 -0.45 20.35
N GLY A 177 -3.54 -1.66 20.90
CA GLY A 177 -4.25 -2.81 20.34
C GLY A 177 -3.29 -3.76 19.61
N PRO A 178 -3.83 -4.62 18.72
CA PRO A 178 -3.02 -5.46 17.83
C PRO A 178 -2.13 -4.62 16.89
N LYS A 179 -1.14 -5.24 16.24
CA LYS A 179 -0.26 -4.48 15.32
C LYS A 179 -1.04 -3.97 14.12
N ILE A 180 -1.94 -4.79 13.60
CA ILE A 180 -2.95 -4.42 12.61
C ILE A 180 -4.32 -4.51 13.28
N PRO A 181 -5.16 -3.46 13.26
CA PRO A 181 -6.47 -3.45 13.91
C PRO A 181 -7.35 -4.67 13.63
N ILE A 182 -7.32 -5.21 12.40
CA ILE A 182 -8.12 -6.38 12.01
C ILE A 182 -7.56 -7.75 12.42
N GLU A 183 -6.36 -7.84 13.04
CA GLU A 183 -5.77 -9.12 13.48
C GLU A 183 -6.74 -10.04 14.26
N PRO A 184 -7.58 -9.53 15.20
CA PRO A 184 -8.54 -10.38 15.90
C PRO A 184 -9.53 -11.07 14.95
N VAL A 185 -9.94 -10.41 13.88
CA VAL A 185 -10.82 -10.99 12.86
C VAL A 185 -10.09 -12.00 11.99
N LEU A 186 -8.83 -11.74 11.65
CA LEU A 186 -8.01 -12.68 10.89
C LEU A 186 -7.71 -13.96 11.69
N ALA A 187 -7.51 -13.84 13.01
CA ALA A 187 -7.30 -14.98 13.91
C ALA A 187 -8.51 -15.94 13.96
N GLU A 188 -9.71 -15.44 13.71
CA GLU A 188 -10.95 -16.24 13.68
C GLU A 188 -11.28 -16.83 12.30
N ALA A 189 -10.45 -16.55 11.28
CA ALA A 189 -10.67 -17.01 9.91
C ALA A 189 -10.75 -18.54 9.80
N LYS A 190 -11.64 -18.99 8.91
CA LYS A 190 -11.86 -20.40 8.60
C LYS A 190 -11.23 -20.72 7.25
N PHE A 191 -10.36 -21.72 7.24
CA PHE A 191 -9.61 -22.14 6.07
C PHE A 191 -10.13 -23.48 5.53
N HIS A 192 -10.25 -23.58 4.21
CA HIS A 192 -10.53 -24.80 3.48
C HIS A 192 -9.38 -25.01 2.47
N GLY A 193 -8.41 -25.85 2.84
CA GLY A 193 -7.17 -25.96 2.08
C GLY A 193 -6.28 -24.72 2.27
N GLN A 194 -5.78 -24.15 1.18
CA GLN A 194 -4.88 -23.00 1.20
C GLN A 194 -5.60 -21.67 1.50
N PHE A 195 -6.89 -21.57 1.16
CA PHE A 195 -7.64 -20.32 1.25
C PHE A 195 -8.60 -20.32 2.42
N GLY A 196 -8.87 -19.12 2.95
CA GLY A 196 -9.81 -18.92 4.03
C GLY A 196 -10.59 -17.63 3.91
N GLY A 197 -11.57 -17.49 4.79
CA GLY A 197 -12.37 -16.29 4.96
C GLY A 197 -12.62 -16.03 6.43
N ALA A 198 -12.67 -14.76 6.79
CA ALA A 198 -13.06 -14.27 8.09
C ALA A 198 -14.60 -14.07 8.15
N PRO A 199 -15.34 -14.81 8.98
CA PRO A 199 -16.80 -14.70 9.06
C PRO A 199 -17.30 -13.29 9.44
N ALA A 200 -16.47 -12.50 10.14
CA ALA A 200 -16.83 -11.16 10.57
C ALA A 200 -16.77 -10.11 9.44
N PHE A 201 -16.09 -10.39 8.33
CA PHE A 201 -16.01 -9.45 7.20
C PHE A 201 -17.26 -9.54 6.31
N PRO A 202 -18.04 -8.44 6.21
CA PRO A 202 -19.31 -8.43 5.48
C PRO A 202 -19.16 -8.24 3.96
N PHE A 203 -17.98 -8.49 3.41
CA PHE A 203 -17.63 -8.31 2.00
C PHE A 203 -16.82 -9.51 1.51
N ARG A 204 -16.87 -9.78 0.21
CA ARG A 204 -16.07 -10.80 -0.45
C ARG A 204 -14.59 -10.53 -0.26
N HIS A 205 -13.85 -11.55 0.15
CA HIS A 205 -12.42 -11.49 0.34
C HIS A 205 -11.84 -12.91 0.34
N VAL A 206 -10.51 -13.01 0.19
CA VAL A 206 -9.78 -14.26 0.28
C VAL A 206 -8.55 -14.05 1.17
N LEU A 207 -8.34 -14.97 2.11
CA LEU A 207 -7.14 -15.07 2.93
C LEU A 207 -6.26 -16.23 2.46
N CYS A 208 -4.95 -16.02 2.44
CA CYS A 208 -3.94 -17.05 2.18
C CYS A 208 -2.86 -16.95 3.25
N ARG A 209 -2.58 -18.04 3.96
CA ARG A 209 -1.44 -18.08 4.89
C ARG A 209 -0.15 -18.19 4.10
N ILE A 210 0.85 -17.44 4.52
CA ILE A 210 2.18 -17.47 3.93
C ILE A 210 3.04 -18.44 4.72
N ALA A 211 3.65 -19.39 4.01
CA ALA A 211 4.62 -20.29 4.62
C ALA A 211 5.83 -19.48 5.12
N PRO A 212 6.36 -19.79 6.32
CA PRO A 212 7.57 -19.14 6.82
C PRO A 212 8.72 -19.22 5.81
N LEU A 213 9.59 -18.22 5.87
CA LEU A 213 10.79 -18.08 5.02
C LEU A 213 11.86 -19.16 5.23
N GLU A 214 11.63 -20.13 6.12
CA GLU A 214 12.63 -21.12 6.51
C GLU A 214 13.21 -21.78 5.25
N HIS A 215 14.49 -21.50 5.00
CA HIS A 215 15.28 -21.99 3.86
C HIS A 215 14.97 -21.40 2.47
N ARG A 216 14.27 -20.26 2.37
CA ARG A 216 13.97 -19.59 1.10
C ARG A 216 14.62 -18.21 0.99
N THR A 217 15.15 -17.92 -0.18
CA THR A 217 15.52 -16.56 -0.59
C THR A 217 14.27 -15.72 -0.88
N PRO A 218 14.35 -14.38 -0.87
CA PRO A 218 13.23 -13.53 -1.27
C PRO A 218 12.71 -13.81 -2.69
N ALA A 219 13.59 -14.20 -3.62
CA ALA A 219 13.21 -14.54 -4.99
C ALA A 219 12.39 -15.84 -5.06
N GLU A 220 12.77 -16.87 -4.31
CA GLU A 220 12.01 -18.12 -4.21
C GLU A 220 10.65 -17.89 -3.54
N GLN A 221 10.62 -17.10 -2.46
CA GLN A 221 9.36 -16.76 -1.80
C GLN A 221 8.44 -15.96 -2.73
N ALA A 222 8.98 -15.08 -3.58
CA ALA A 222 8.19 -14.33 -4.54
C ALA A 222 7.47 -15.22 -5.56
N VAL A 223 8.04 -16.36 -5.95
CA VAL A 223 7.38 -17.34 -6.84
C VAL A 223 6.11 -17.90 -6.16
N GLU A 224 6.23 -18.30 -4.90
CA GLU A 224 5.13 -18.84 -4.10
C GLU A 224 4.05 -17.79 -3.84
N LEU A 225 4.45 -16.56 -3.48
CA LEU A 225 3.52 -15.46 -3.25
C LEU A 225 2.76 -15.08 -4.51
N HIS A 226 3.45 -14.97 -5.65
CA HIS A 226 2.81 -14.69 -6.93
C HIS A 226 1.84 -15.80 -7.33
N THR A 227 2.20 -17.07 -7.11
CA THR A 227 1.33 -18.22 -7.37
C THR A 227 0.09 -18.19 -6.47
N CYS A 228 0.25 -17.93 -5.16
CA CYS A 228 -0.90 -17.77 -4.27
C CYS A 228 -1.76 -16.58 -4.70
N TYR A 229 -1.16 -15.42 -5.03
CA TYR A 229 -1.89 -14.24 -5.50
C TYR A 229 -2.75 -14.54 -6.73
N GLN A 230 -2.21 -15.21 -7.74
CA GLN A 230 -2.98 -15.58 -8.94
C GLN A 230 -4.19 -16.46 -8.60
N ALA A 231 -4.01 -17.43 -7.71
CA ALA A 231 -5.09 -18.29 -7.25
C ALA A 231 -6.11 -17.54 -6.36
N MET A 232 -5.66 -16.62 -5.51
CA MET A 232 -6.53 -15.73 -4.72
C MET A 232 -7.37 -14.84 -5.63
N CYS A 233 -6.81 -14.31 -6.72
CA CYS A 233 -7.58 -13.55 -7.70
C CYS A 233 -8.69 -14.39 -8.32
N GLN A 234 -8.41 -15.63 -8.70
CA GLN A 234 -9.42 -16.56 -9.24
C GLN A 234 -10.53 -16.84 -8.21
N GLU A 235 -10.14 -17.21 -6.98
CA GLU A 235 -11.08 -17.51 -5.88
C GLU A 235 -11.96 -16.30 -5.54
N ALA A 236 -11.36 -15.12 -5.49
CA ALA A 236 -12.06 -13.87 -5.22
C ALA A 236 -12.91 -13.38 -6.40
N GLY A 237 -12.82 -14.01 -7.59
CA GLY A 237 -13.51 -13.56 -8.79
C GLY A 237 -12.94 -12.27 -9.39
N VAL A 238 -11.68 -11.94 -9.08
CA VAL A 238 -10.95 -10.85 -9.73
C VAL A 238 -10.57 -11.28 -11.14
N LYS A 239 -11.20 -10.66 -12.14
CA LYS A 239 -10.87 -10.92 -13.54
C LYS A 239 -9.50 -10.32 -13.83
N CYS A 240 -8.51 -11.20 -13.96
CA CYS A 240 -7.15 -10.78 -14.31
C CYS A 240 -6.97 -10.60 -15.82
N PHE A 241 -7.74 -11.31 -16.65
CA PHE A 241 -7.75 -11.20 -18.11
C PHE A 241 -9.10 -11.70 -18.69
N GLY A 242 -9.64 -11.00 -19.69
CA GLY A 242 -10.86 -11.32 -20.44
C GLY A 242 -11.12 -10.26 -21.52
N ASP A 243 -12.04 -10.52 -22.47
CA ASP A 243 -12.26 -9.82 -23.76
C ASP A 243 -12.37 -8.28 -23.74
N THR A 244 -12.47 -7.65 -22.56
CA THR A 244 -12.48 -6.18 -22.37
C THR A 244 -11.15 -5.59 -21.85
N GLY A 245 -10.16 -6.42 -21.51
CA GLY A 245 -8.77 -6.02 -21.23
C GLY A 245 -8.47 -5.34 -19.88
N GLN A 246 -9.43 -5.21 -18.95
CA GLN A 246 -9.24 -4.46 -17.70
C GLN A 246 -9.32 -5.34 -16.45
N LEU A 247 -8.33 -5.19 -15.55
CA LEU A 247 -8.26 -5.84 -14.26
C LEU A 247 -9.41 -5.38 -13.35
N SER A 248 -10.13 -6.31 -12.74
CA SER A 248 -11.12 -5.94 -11.72
C SER A 248 -10.42 -5.27 -10.52
N PRO A 249 -10.92 -4.12 -10.02
CA PRO A 249 -10.29 -3.44 -8.90
C PRO A 249 -10.25 -4.29 -7.63
N TYR A 250 -9.13 -4.24 -6.92
CA TYR A 250 -8.96 -4.93 -5.64
C TYR A 250 -7.92 -4.22 -4.75
N ASN A 251 -7.99 -4.49 -3.46
CA ASN A 251 -6.91 -4.25 -2.52
C ASN A 251 -6.21 -5.56 -2.19
N LEU A 252 -4.89 -5.55 -2.19
CA LEU A 252 -4.08 -6.61 -1.60
C LEU A 252 -3.39 -6.05 -0.36
N LEU A 253 -3.44 -6.80 0.73
CA LEU A 253 -2.70 -6.58 1.95
C LEU A 253 -1.83 -7.80 2.20
N ILE A 254 -0.63 -7.59 2.71
CA ILE A 254 0.34 -8.67 2.91
C ILE A 254 1.22 -8.38 4.13
N THR A 255 1.28 -9.36 5.03
CA THR A 255 2.20 -9.42 6.17
C THR A 255 3.22 -10.53 5.93
N ARG A 256 4.08 -10.84 6.91
CA ARG A 256 4.95 -12.02 6.82
C ARG A 256 4.17 -13.33 7.02
N GLN A 257 2.94 -13.25 7.51
CA GLN A 257 2.12 -14.38 7.95
C GLN A 257 0.98 -14.70 6.98
N GLU A 258 0.42 -13.70 6.30
CA GLU A 258 -0.74 -13.90 5.44
C GLU A 258 -0.91 -12.79 4.38
N MET A 259 -1.66 -13.13 3.33
CA MET A 259 -2.21 -12.20 2.36
C MET A 259 -3.73 -12.12 2.51
N LEU A 260 -4.27 -10.90 2.38
CA LEU A 260 -5.70 -10.62 2.29
C LEU A 260 -5.97 -9.90 0.97
N LEU A 261 -6.78 -10.51 0.11
CA LEU A 261 -7.26 -9.90 -1.13
C LEU A 261 -8.73 -9.53 -0.98
N VAL A 262 -9.07 -8.29 -1.34
CA VAL A 262 -10.42 -7.75 -1.25
C VAL A 262 -10.82 -7.11 -2.58
N PRO A 263 -11.74 -7.71 -3.36
CA PRO A 263 -12.32 -7.07 -4.54
C PRO A 263 -13.07 -5.79 -4.18
N ARG A 264 -12.93 -4.77 -5.02
CA ARG A 264 -13.45 -3.41 -4.78
C ARG A 264 -14.55 -3.04 -5.77
N SER A 265 -15.59 -2.37 -5.27
CA SER A 265 -16.74 -1.92 -6.08
C SER A 265 -16.76 -0.41 -6.30
N LYS A 266 -16.27 0.37 -5.34
CA LYS A 266 -16.15 1.84 -5.38
C LYS A 266 -14.99 2.30 -4.51
N GLU A 267 -14.38 3.42 -4.87
CA GLU A 267 -13.28 4.02 -4.08
C GLU A 267 -13.76 4.52 -2.72
N CYS A 268 -14.90 5.22 -2.72
CA CYS A 268 -15.36 5.99 -1.57
C CYS A 268 -16.68 5.48 -1.01
N PHE A 269 -16.82 5.59 0.31
CA PHE A 269 -18.14 5.67 0.94
C PHE A 269 -18.48 7.15 1.13
N ARG A 270 -19.46 7.65 0.36
CA ARG A 270 -19.71 9.11 0.24
C ARG A 270 -18.42 9.81 -0.17
N ASP A 271 -17.93 10.75 0.63
CA ASP A 271 -16.67 11.48 0.39
C ASP A 271 -15.47 10.90 1.15
N ILE A 272 -15.62 9.74 1.81
CA ILE A 272 -14.53 9.09 2.56
C ILE A 272 -13.85 8.09 1.62
N SER A 273 -12.64 8.43 1.16
CA SER A 273 -11.82 7.51 0.36
C SER A 273 -11.32 6.35 1.22
N ILE A 274 -11.45 5.14 0.71
CA ILE A 274 -11.03 3.91 1.39
C ILE A 274 -10.07 3.17 0.47
N ASN A 275 -8.86 2.92 0.97
CA ASN A 275 -7.83 2.11 0.30
C ASN A 275 -7.50 0.88 1.16
N SER A 276 -6.41 0.16 0.84
CA SER A 276 -5.98 -1.03 1.60
C SER A 276 -5.85 -0.79 3.11
N LEU A 277 -5.40 0.38 3.57
CA LEU A 277 -5.29 0.64 5.02
C LEU A 277 -6.65 0.68 5.71
N GLY A 278 -7.71 1.10 5.02
CA GLY A 278 -9.08 1.00 5.54
C GLY A 278 -9.47 -0.46 5.82
N PHE A 279 -9.12 -1.37 4.90
CA PHE A 279 -9.31 -2.81 5.12
C PHE A 279 -8.37 -3.40 6.16
N ALA A 280 -7.23 -2.76 6.45
CA ALA A 280 -6.39 -3.08 7.61
C ALA A 280 -6.99 -2.56 8.94
N GLY A 281 -8.10 -1.84 8.88
CA GLY A 281 -8.80 -1.22 9.99
C GLY A 281 -8.22 0.13 10.45
N ALA A 282 -7.48 0.80 9.57
CA ALA A 282 -6.93 2.13 9.77
C ALA A 282 -7.49 3.12 8.72
N PHE A 283 -8.47 3.92 9.13
CA PHE A 283 -9.11 4.94 8.30
C PHE A 283 -8.36 6.26 8.36
N LEU A 284 -8.45 7.03 7.27
CA LEU A 284 -8.07 8.43 7.20
C LEU A 284 -9.29 9.25 6.77
N VAL A 285 -9.68 10.23 7.58
CA VAL A 285 -10.79 11.14 7.31
C VAL A 285 -10.29 12.58 7.22
N LYS A 286 -10.93 13.38 6.37
CA LYS A 286 -10.50 14.76 6.10
C LYS A 286 -10.81 15.71 7.26
N ASP A 287 -11.81 15.39 8.08
CA ASP A 287 -12.29 16.24 9.17
C ASP A 287 -13.13 15.46 10.20
N ARG A 288 -13.63 16.20 11.21
CA ARG A 288 -14.47 15.66 12.27
C ARG A 288 -15.88 15.29 11.79
N GLU A 289 -16.39 15.91 10.74
CA GLU A 289 -17.70 15.54 10.17
C GLU A 289 -17.64 14.13 9.59
N GLN A 290 -16.58 13.81 8.85
CA GLN A 290 -16.36 12.46 8.35
C GLN A 290 -16.10 11.44 9.47
N LEU A 291 -15.41 11.82 10.56
CA LEU A 291 -15.30 10.95 11.74
C LEU A 291 -16.68 10.58 12.30
N GLU A 292 -17.59 11.55 12.44
CA GLU A 292 -18.93 11.28 12.94
C GLU A 292 -19.72 10.38 11.98
N LEU A 293 -19.53 10.50 10.66
CA LEU A 293 -20.07 9.52 9.71
C LEU A 293 -19.50 8.11 9.94
N VAL A 294 -18.19 7.96 10.16
CA VAL A 294 -17.58 6.65 10.48
C VAL A 294 -18.21 6.05 11.74
N LYS A 295 -18.40 6.85 12.79
CA LYS A 295 -19.04 6.41 14.05
C LYS A 295 -20.51 6.06 13.86
N GLN A 296 -21.25 6.86 13.09
CA GLN A 296 -22.68 6.68 12.87
C GLN A 296 -22.99 5.39 12.10
N TYR A 297 -22.23 5.12 11.03
CA TYR A 297 -22.49 3.98 10.16
C TYR A 297 -21.74 2.70 10.58
N GLY A 298 -20.63 2.84 11.30
CA GLY A 298 -19.75 1.74 11.68
C GLY A 298 -18.73 1.41 10.58
N PRO A 299 -17.42 1.33 10.92
CA PRO A 299 -16.37 0.95 9.98
C PRO A 299 -16.65 -0.30 9.13
N MET A 300 -17.24 -1.36 9.69
CA MET A 300 -17.54 -2.59 8.92
C MET A 300 -18.61 -2.33 7.85
N SER A 301 -19.61 -1.50 8.14
CA SER A 301 -20.60 -1.08 7.14
C SER A 301 -19.94 -0.29 6.01
N LEU A 302 -19.01 0.61 6.34
CA LEU A 302 -18.25 1.38 5.34
C LEU A 302 -17.45 0.44 4.42
N LEU A 303 -16.73 -0.53 5.00
CA LEU A 303 -15.96 -1.52 4.23
C LEU A 303 -16.87 -2.40 3.36
N ARG A 304 -18.04 -2.81 3.86
CA ARG A 304 -19.04 -3.55 3.07
C ARG A 304 -19.44 -2.76 1.83
N GLU A 305 -19.70 -1.48 2.00
CA GLU A 305 -20.17 -0.63 0.92
C GLU A 305 -19.13 -0.56 -0.19
N VAL A 306 -17.85 -0.35 0.14
CA VAL A 306 -16.79 -0.17 -0.88
C VAL A 306 -16.18 -1.48 -1.40
N GLY A 307 -16.44 -2.59 -0.72
CA GLY A 307 -16.10 -3.94 -1.16
C GLY A 307 -17.15 -4.51 -2.11
N VAL A 308 -16.83 -5.65 -2.73
CA VAL A 308 -17.83 -6.46 -3.44
C VAL A 308 -18.58 -7.32 -2.42
N PRO A 309 -19.92 -7.43 -2.47
CA PRO A 309 -20.68 -8.33 -1.59
C PRO A 309 -20.36 -9.81 -1.88
N TRP A 310 -20.63 -10.69 -0.91
CA TRP A 310 -20.46 -12.15 -1.06
C TRP A 310 -21.35 -12.74 -2.16
#